data_AF-X0VSD1-F1
#
_entry.id   AF-X0VSD1-F1
#
_cell.length_a   1.000
_cell.length_b   1.000
_cell.length_c   1.000
_cell.angle_alpha   90.00
_cell.angle_beta   90.00
_cell.angle_gamma   90.00
#
_symmetry.space_group_name_H-M   'P 1'
#
loop_
_entity.id
_entity.type
_entity.pdbx_description
1 polymer ?
#
loop_
_entity_poly.entity_id
_entity_poly.type
_entity_poly.pdbx_seq_one_letter_code
_entity_poly.pdbx_strand_id
1 'polypeptide(L)'
;MSKKLIITADDYGLSEDANKSILECYLRGAVTDISLLAWGDAFEHAVRMAKENGINKIGVHLAVGGDYKSFFLKYFTGFVNTNELYADFKKQIYKVKKAGFKITHLDSHQHVHMVPGIFRMVVELMKEEGIKYVRFPLERLNFSEKLLNPIGWLRNILLSLTCRA
;
A
#
# COMPACT_ATOMS: atom_id res chain seq x y z
N MET A 1 -23.95 -17.39 4.91
CA MET A 1 -22.88 -16.81 4.06
C MET A 1 -21.55 -17.45 4.44
N SER A 2 -20.74 -17.90 3.47
CA SER A 2 -19.37 -18.35 3.76
C SER A 2 -18.48 -17.14 4.06
N LYS A 3 -17.62 -17.24 5.08
CA LYS A 3 -16.61 -16.21 5.35
C LYS A 3 -15.48 -16.37 4.33
N LYS A 4 -15.02 -15.27 3.75
CA LYS A 4 -13.85 -15.22 2.87
C LYS A 4 -12.68 -14.63 3.65
N LEU A 5 -11.52 -15.26 3.56
CA LEU A 5 -10.26 -14.76 4.12
C LEU A 5 -9.34 -14.42 2.94
N ILE A 6 -8.79 -13.21 2.94
CA ILE A 6 -7.73 -12.78 2.03
C ILE A 6 -6.51 -12.52 2.90
N ILE A 7 -5.42 -13.23 2.62
CA ILE A 7 -4.11 -13.04 3.22
C ILE A 7 -3.23 -12.41 2.15
N THR A 8 -2.78 -11.19 2.37
CA THR A 8 -1.97 -10.46 1.39
C THR A 8 -0.55 -10.31 1.90
N ALA A 9 0.44 -10.59 1.05
CA ALA A 9 1.81 -10.20 1.30
C ALA A 9 2.12 -8.83 0.68
N ASP A 10 2.61 -7.92 1.52
CA ASP A 10 2.97 -6.56 1.15
C ASP A 10 4.43 -6.50 0.63
N ASP A 11 4.85 -5.36 0.10
CA ASP A 11 6.22 -5.10 -0.36
C ASP A 11 6.76 -6.01 -1.49
N TYR A 12 5.88 -6.69 -2.24
CA TYR A 12 6.30 -7.36 -3.47
C TYR A 12 6.84 -6.31 -4.45
N GLY A 13 8.07 -6.44 -4.93
CA GLY A 13 8.79 -5.45 -5.71
C GLY A 13 9.90 -4.72 -4.95
N LEU A 14 9.97 -4.83 -3.62
CA LEU A 14 10.98 -4.15 -2.80
C LEU A 14 12.41 -4.62 -3.10
N SER A 15 12.66 -5.92 -3.05
CA SER A 15 13.96 -6.54 -3.33
C SER A 15 13.78 -7.89 -4.03
N GLU A 16 14.81 -8.41 -4.70
CA GLU A 16 14.68 -9.69 -5.38
C GLU A 16 14.43 -10.85 -4.41
N ASP A 17 15.03 -10.80 -3.23
CA ASP A 17 14.84 -11.82 -2.20
C ASP A 17 13.43 -11.76 -1.60
N ALA A 18 12.92 -10.55 -1.34
CA ALA A 18 11.52 -10.37 -0.93
C ALA A 18 10.56 -10.93 -1.99
N ASN A 19 10.82 -10.65 -3.28
CA ASN A 19 9.99 -11.17 -4.37
C ASN A 19 9.97 -12.69 -4.39
N LYS A 20 11.14 -13.33 -4.30
CA LYS A 20 11.25 -14.80 -4.28
C LYS A 20 10.46 -15.39 -3.13
N SER A 21 10.64 -14.87 -1.91
CA SER A 21 9.95 -15.38 -0.72
C SER A 21 8.44 -15.15 -0.77
N ILE A 22 7.98 -13.96 -1.18
CA ILE A 22 6.56 -13.65 -1.29
C ILE A 22 5.90 -14.53 -2.34
N LEU A 23 6.54 -14.69 -3.50
CA LEU A 23 6.00 -15.52 -4.57
C LEU A 23 5.95 -17.00 -4.17
N GLU A 24 6.99 -17.51 -3.51
CA GLU A 24 7.00 -18.86 -2.93
C GLU A 24 5.80 -19.07 -2.00
N CYS A 25 5.54 -18.12 -1.08
CA CYS A 25 4.40 -18.16 -0.17
C CYS A 25 3.06 -18.12 -0.92
N TYR A 26 2.95 -17.31 -1.98
CA TYR A 26 1.75 -17.21 -2.80
C TYR A 26 1.47 -18.53 -3.55
N LEU A 27 2.49 -19.08 -4.22
CA LEU A 27 2.38 -20.33 -4.98
C LEU A 27 2.07 -21.54 -4.09
N ARG A 28 2.56 -21.54 -2.85
CA ARG A 28 2.23 -22.56 -1.84
C ARG A 28 0.88 -22.34 -1.14
N GLY A 29 0.18 -21.23 -1.43
CA GLY A 29 -1.11 -20.91 -0.84
C GLY A 29 -1.06 -20.44 0.61
N ALA A 30 0.12 -20.08 1.13
CA ALA A 30 0.25 -19.50 2.48
C ALA A 30 -0.29 -18.06 2.52
N VAL A 31 -0.17 -17.34 1.40
CA VAL A 31 -0.88 -16.08 1.14
C VAL A 31 -1.77 -16.24 -0.09
N THR A 32 -2.87 -15.49 -0.16
CA THR A 32 -3.88 -15.60 -1.22
C THR A 32 -3.87 -14.41 -2.18
N ASP A 33 -3.18 -13.32 -1.83
CA ASP A 33 -3.00 -12.13 -2.66
C ASP A 33 -1.62 -11.49 -2.40
N ILE A 34 -1.21 -10.58 -3.27
CA ILE A 34 0.07 -9.85 -3.18
C ILE A 34 -0.11 -8.39 -3.61
N SER A 35 0.61 -7.48 -2.94
CA SER A 35 0.59 -6.04 -3.27
C SER A 35 1.94 -5.59 -3.82
N LEU A 36 1.93 -5.09 -5.06
CA LEU A 36 3.12 -4.69 -5.81
C LEU A 36 3.50 -3.24 -5.52
N LEU A 37 4.72 -3.03 -5.04
CA LEU A 37 5.37 -1.76 -4.80
C LEU A 37 5.96 -1.24 -6.12
N ALA A 38 5.27 -0.28 -6.75
CA ALA A 38 5.65 0.28 -8.06
C ALA A 38 7.05 0.92 -8.08
N TRP A 39 7.51 1.37 -6.92
CA TRP A 39 8.77 2.08 -6.71
C TRP A 39 9.88 1.23 -6.10
N GLY A 40 9.61 -0.05 -5.81
CA GLY A 40 10.65 -0.92 -5.27
C GLY A 40 11.76 -1.17 -6.28
N ASP A 41 12.98 -1.32 -5.79
CA ASP A 41 14.18 -1.51 -6.60
C ASP A 41 14.10 -2.77 -7.47
N ALA A 42 13.33 -3.77 -7.01
CA ALA A 42 13.10 -5.02 -7.71
C ALA A 42 11.74 -5.09 -8.43
N PHE A 43 11.13 -3.95 -8.78
CA PHE A 43 9.84 -3.91 -9.50
C PHE A 43 9.86 -4.75 -10.79
N GLU A 44 10.88 -4.57 -11.64
CA GLU A 44 10.96 -5.30 -12.92
C GLU A 44 11.15 -6.80 -12.71
N HIS A 45 11.91 -7.19 -11.68
CA HIS A 45 12.07 -8.58 -11.28
C HIS A 45 10.72 -9.17 -10.80
N ALA A 46 9.96 -8.44 -9.97
CA ALA A 46 8.62 -8.84 -9.52
C ALA A 46 7.65 -9.03 -10.69
N VAL A 47 7.66 -8.12 -11.67
CA VAL A 47 6.81 -8.19 -12.86
C VAL A 47 7.11 -9.44 -13.69
N ARG A 48 8.40 -9.74 -13.94
CA ARG A 48 8.81 -10.94 -14.68
C ARG A 48 8.34 -12.21 -13.98
N MET A 49 8.67 -12.37 -12.70
CA MET A 49 8.31 -13.57 -11.94
C MET A 49 6.80 -13.79 -11.86
N ALA A 50 6.02 -12.71 -11.66
CA ALA A 50 4.57 -12.80 -11.62
C ALA A 50 3.99 -13.29 -12.96
N LYS A 51 4.50 -12.77 -14.08
CA LYS A 51 4.07 -13.20 -15.43
C LYS A 51 4.46 -14.64 -15.74
N GLU A 52 5.68 -15.04 -15.42
CA GLU A 52 6.18 -16.41 -15.60
C GLU A 52 5.32 -17.44 -14.85
N ASN A 53 4.70 -17.02 -13.74
CA ASN A 53 3.81 -17.85 -12.92
C ASN A 53 2.32 -17.59 -13.21
N GLY A 54 1.96 -16.93 -14.32
CA GLY A 54 0.58 -16.73 -14.74
C GLY A 54 -0.25 -15.78 -13.87
N ILE A 55 0.38 -15.00 -12.99
CA ILE A 55 -0.29 -14.02 -12.15
C ILE A 55 -0.64 -12.81 -13.01
N ASN A 56 -1.93 -12.49 -13.09
CA ASN A 56 -2.46 -11.35 -13.86
C ASN A 56 -3.29 -10.37 -13.03
N LYS A 57 -3.41 -10.62 -11.73
CA LYS A 57 -4.14 -9.83 -10.74
C LYS A 57 -3.25 -9.56 -9.53
N ILE A 58 -3.16 -8.30 -9.12
CA ILE A 58 -2.23 -7.85 -8.07
C ILE A 58 -2.78 -6.58 -7.40
N GLY A 59 -2.49 -6.38 -6.11
CA GLY A 59 -2.73 -5.11 -5.43
C GLY A 59 -1.66 -4.07 -5.76
N VAL A 60 -1.95 -2.77 -5.56
CA VAL A 60 -0.90 -1.73 -5.61
C VAL A 60 -0.56 -1.29 -4.20
N HIS A 61 0.70 -1.49 -3.82
CA HIS A 61 1.26 -1.02 -2.56
C HIS A 61 1.81 0.39 -2.76
N LEU A 62 0.96 1.39 -2.53
CA LEU A 62 1.34 2.80 -2.68
C LEU A 62 2.45 3.15 -1.69
N ALA A 63 3.40 3.97 -2.10
CA ALA A 63 4.45 4.46 -1.22
C ALA A 63 4.65 5.96 -1.38
N VAL A 64 5.24 6.58 -0.34
CA VAL A 64 5.63 7.99 -0.35
C VAL A 64 7.14 8.08 -0.41
N GLY A 65 7.65 9.15 -1.02
CA GLY A 65 9.09 9.35 -1.17
C GLY A 65 9.77 9.72 0.14
N GLY A 66 10.97 9.18 0.35
CA GLY A 66 11.84 9.48 1.48
C GLY A 66 11.46 8.74 2.78
N ASP A 67 12.13 9.12 3.87
CA ASP A 67 11.82 8.55 5.19
C ASP A 67 10.41 8.93 5.65
N TYR A 68 9.71 7.95 6.21
CA TYR A 68 8.35 8.06 6.71
C TYR A 68 8.17 9.18 7.74
N LYS A 69 9.09 9.33 8.70
CA LYS A 69 8.98 10.36 9.75
C LYS A 69 9.11 11.74 9.13
N SER A 70 10.05 11.89 8.19
CA SER A 70 10.20 13.11 7.39
C SER A 70 8.93 13.43 6.59
N PHE A 71 8.33 12.44 5.92
CA PHE A 71 7.08 12.62 5.19
C PHE A 71 5.95 13.12 6.11
N PHE A 72 5.72 12.47 7.25
CA PHE A 72 4.65 12.87 8.17
C PHE A 72 4.88 14.27 8.74
N LEU A 73 6.11 14.60 9.11
CA LEU A 73 6.44 15.93 9.60
C LEU A 73 6.11 17.00 8.55
N LYS A 74 6.56 16.81 7.31
CA LYS A 74 6.25 17.72 6.19
C LYS A 74 4.76 17.80 5.91
N TYR A 75 4.04 16.67 5.99
CA TYR A 75 2.62 16.62 5.72
C TYR A 75 1.82 17.47 6.73
N PHE A 76 2.10 17.34 8.04
CA PHE A 76 1.41 18.16 9.05
C PHE A 76 1.82 19.61 9.06
N THR A 77 3.06 19.90 8.66
CA THR A 77 3.55 21.28 8.58
C THR A 77 3.15 21.97 7.27
N GLY A 78 2.38 21.29 6.39
CA GLY A 78 1.89 21.86 5.14
C GLY A 78 2.93 21.91 4.01
N PHE A 79 4.09 21.29 4.19
CA PHE A 79 5.17 21.23 3.20
C PHE A 79 5.08 20.03 2.25
N VAL A 80 4.00 19.24 2.32
CA VAL A 80 3.68 18.24 1.28
C VAL A 80 2.72 18.87 0.28
N ASN A 81 3.16 18.98 -0.97
CA ASN A 81 2.29 19.34 -2.08
C ASN A 81 1.36 18.17 -2.39
N THR A 82 0.07 18.31 -2.04
CA THR A 82 -0.95 17.27 -2.21
C THR A 82 -1.22 16.95 -3.68
N ASN A 83 -1.05 17.92 -4.59
CA ASN A 83 -1.24 17.69 -6.02
C ASN A 83 -0.10 16.84 -6.60
N GLU A 84 1.13 17.08 -6.14
CA GLU A 84 2.27 16.24 -6.51
C GLU A 84 2.10 14.82 -5.96
N LEU A 85 1.71 14.68 -4.69
CA LEU A 85 1.44 13.38 -4.07
C LEU A 85 0.34 12.60 -4.82
N TYR A 86 -0.75 13.28 -5.21
CA TYR A 86 -1.81 12.69 -6.01
C TYR A 86 -1.30 12.21 -7.37
N ALA A 87 -0.59 13.08 -8.10
CA ALA A 87 0.00 12.74 -9.39
C ALA A 87 0.99 11.58 -9.27
N ASP A 88 1.68 11.51 -8.14
CA ASP A 88 2.63 10.46 -7.85
C ASP A 88 1.99 9.09 -7.62
N PHE A 89 0.97 9.02 -6.75
CA PHE A 89 0.18 7.80 -6.58
C PHE A 89 -0.45 7.34 -7.90
N LYS A 90 -0.93 8.29 -8.72
CA LYS A 90 -1.44 7.98 -10.06
C LYS A 90 -0.37 7.36 -10.96
N LYS A 91 0.88 7.85 -10.93
CA LYS A 91 2.00 7.26 -11.66
C LYS A 91 2.30 5.84 -11.19
N GLN A 92 2.25 5.58 -9.89
CA GLN A 92 2.47 4.24 -9.32
C GLN A 92 1.40 3.25 -9.81
N ILE A 93 0.12 3.63 -9.75
CA ILE A 93 -1.01 2.84 -10.27
C ILE A 93 -0.83 2.60 -11.77
N TYR A 94 -0.52 3.65 -12.54
CA TYR A 94 -0.31 3.55 -13.98
C TYR A 94 0.84 2.62 -14.33
N LYS A 95 1.96 2.65 -13.59
CA LYS A 95 3.11 1.76 -13.82
C LYS A 95 2.72 0.30 -13.67
N VAL A 96 1.93 -0.05 -12.65
CA VAL A 96 1.42 -1.41 -12.43
C VAL A 96 0.45 -1.83 -13.55
N LYS A 97 -0.46 -0.94 -13.97
CA LYS A 97 -1.37 -1.20 -15.11
C LYS A 97 -0.59 -1.40 -16.41
N LYS A 98 0.40 -0.56 -16.69
CA LYS A 98 1.26 -0.64 -17.88
C LYS A 98 2.09 -1.93 -17.92
N ALA A 99 2.45 -2.47 -16.76
CA ALA A 99 3.08 -3.79 -16.67
C ALA A 99 2.12 -4.93 -17.06
N GLY A 100 0.82 -4.68 -17.21
CA GLY A 100 -0.18 -5.63 -17.71
C GLY A 100 -1.03 -6.28 -16.61
N PHE A 101 -0.94 -5.81 -15.36
CA PHE A 101 -1.72 -6.37 -14.26
C PHE A 101 -3.09 -5.71 -14.13
N LYS A 102 -4.11 -6.54 -13.86
CA LYS A 102 -5.40 -6.06 -13.38
C LYS A 102 -5.31 -5.78 -11.88
N ILE A 103 -5.58 -4.55 -11.49
CA ILE A 103 -5.49 -4.16 -10.08
C ILE A 103 -6.68 -4.74 -9.29
N THR A 104 -6.39 -5.44 -8.18
CA THR A 104 -7.39 -6.01 -7.28
C THR A 104 -7.80 -5.02 -6.19
N HIS A 105 -6.82 -4.36 -5.58
CA HIS A 105 -7.03 -3.43 -4.48
C HIS A 105 -5.89 -2.39 -4.38
N LEU A 106 -6.11 -1.36 -3.57
CA LEU A 106 -5.07 -0.45 -3.10
C LEU A 106 -4.77 -0.71 -1.62
N ASP A 107 -3.52 -0.57 -1.26
CA ASP A 107 -3.05 -0.36 0.10
C ASP A 107 -1.80 0.55 0.03
N SER A 108 -1.08 0.71 1.14
CA SER A 108 0.14 1.49 1.11
C SER A 108 1.13 1.04 2.15
N HIS A 109 2.41 1.26 1.85
CA HIS A 109 3.50 1.10 2.78
C HIS A 109 3.20 1.91 4.04
N GLN A 110 3.28 1.26 5.21
CA GLN A 110 3.02 1.84 6.52
C GLN A 110 1.65 2.52 6.69
N HIS A 111 0.65 2.11 5.89
CA HIS A 111 -0.74 2.56 5.98
C HIS A 111 -0.98 4.08 5.79
N VAL A 112 -0.05 4.77 5.14
CA VAL A 112 -0.19 6.19 4.75
C VAL A 112 -1.52 6.52 4.07
N HIS A 113 -2.09 5.60 3.28
CA HIS A 113 -3.39 5.75 2.63
C HIS A 113 -4.56 6.02 3.59
N MET A 114 -4.43 5.74 4.88
CA MET A 114 -5.47 5.96 5.88
C MET A 114 -5.37 7.32 6.58
N VAL A 115 -4.38 8.14 6.28
CA VAL A 115 -4.34 9.53 6.77
C VAL A 115 -5.53 10.29 6.16
N PRO A 116 -6.37 11.02 6.92
CA PRO A 116 -7.66 11.53 6.41
C PRO A 116 -7.62 12.29 5.06
N GLY A 117 -6.63 13.16 4.86
CA GLY A 117 -6.49 13.89 3.59
C GLY A 117 -6.02 12.99 2.44
N ILE A 118 -5.11 12.05 2.73
CA ILE A 118 -4.60 11.07 1.77
C ILE A 118 -5.67 10.04 1.42
N PHE A 119 -6.48 9.61 2.38
CA PHE A 119 -7.59 8.69 2.16
C PHE A 119 -8.59 9.24 1.14
N ARG A 120 -8.90 10.54 1.20
CA ARG A 120 -9.74 11.20 0.20
C ARG A 120 -9.12 11.12 -1.20
N MET A 121 -7.82 11.42 -1.32
CA MET A 121 -7.07 11.29 -2.58
C MET A 121 -7.12 9.85 -3.11
N VAL A 122 -6.94 8.86 -2.24
CA VAL A 122 -7.00 7.44 -2.62
C VAL A 122 -8.39 7.04 -3.11
N VAL A 123 -9.45 7.50 -2.45
CA VAL A 123 -10.84 7.26 -2.90
C VAL A 123 -11.11 7.91 -4.27
N GLU A 124 -10.56 9.10 -4.53
CA GLU A 124 -10.66 9.75 -5.84
C GLU A 124 -9.94 8.95 -6.93
N LEU A 125 -8.69 8.52 -6.67
CA LEU A 125 -7.94 7.64 -7.58
C LEU A 125 -8.66 6.31 -7.84
N MET A 126 -9.26 5.70 -6.81
CA MET A 126 -10.05 4.48 -6.97
C MET A 126 -11.21 4.68 -7.95
N LYS A 127 -11.92 5.82 -7.88
CA LYS A 127 -13.01 6.15 -8.80
C LYS A 127 -12.48 6.36 -10.22
N GLU A 128 -11.43 7.16 -10.38
CA GLU A 128 -10.83 7.45 -11.69
C GLU A 128 -10.30 6.18 -12.38
N GLU A 129 -9.63 5.32 -11.61
CA GLU A 129 -8.90 4.16 -12.13
C GLU A 129 -9.75 2.88 -12.14
N GLY A 130 -10.99 2.95 -11.67
CA GLY A 130 -11.94 1.83 -11.62
C GLY A 130 -11.59 0.73 -10.61
N ILE A 131 -10.91 1.08 -9.51
CA ILE A 131 -10.45 0.15 -8.47
C ILE A 131 -11.49 0.11 -7.34
N LYS A 132 -11.90 -1.10 -6.95
CA LYS A 132 -13.07 -1.27 -6.05
C LYS A 132 -12.72 -1.40 -4.58
N TYR A 133 -11.50 -1.83 -4.26
CA TYR A 133 -11.13 -2.21 -2.90
C TYR A 133 -9.91 -1.41 -2.44
N VAL A 134 -9.96 -0.96 -1.19
CA VAL A 134 -8.82 -0.41 -0.45
C VAL A 134 -8.74 -1.11 0.89
N ARG A 135 -7.54 -1.42 1.37
CA ARG A 135 -7.35 -2.06 2.67
C ARG A 135 -7.76 -1.10 3.79
N PHE A 136 -8.50 -1.59 4.77
CA PHE A 136 -8.72 -0.90 6.04
C PHE A 136 -7.96 -1.65 7.14
N PRO A 137 -6.87 -1.10 7.68
CA PRO A 137 -6.16 -1.72 8.78
C PRO A 137 -6.96 -1.59 10.08
N LEU A 138 -7.16 -2.72 10.76
CA LEU A 138 -7.73 -2.76 12.10
C LEU A 138 -6.61 -2.87 13.13
N GLU A 139 -5.94 -1.76 13.41
CA GLU A 139 -4.94 -1.68 14.47
C GLU A 139 -5.59 -1.33 15.81
N ARG A 140 -5.24 -2.07 16.87
CA ARG A 140 -5.63 -1.70 18.24
C ARG A 140 -4.70 -0.59 18.72
N LEU A 141 -5.27 0.52 19.20
CA LEU A 141 -4.49 1.59 19.82
C LEU A 141 -3.82 1.08 21.10
N ASN A 142 -2.51 0.89 21.07
CA ASN A 142 -1.73 0.58 22.26
C ASN A 142 -1.23 1.87 22.92
N PHE A 143 -1.80 2.21 24.09
CA PHE A 143 -1.44 3.42 24.83
C PHE A 143 0.02 3.46 25.30
N SER A 144 0.67 2.30 25.46
CA SER A 144 2.09 2.19 25.86
C SER A 144 3.07 2.66 24.79
N GLU A 145 2.69 2.66 23.50
CA GLU A 145 3.57 3.11 22.40
C GLU A 145 3.83 4.62 22.43
N LYS A 146 2.95 5.41 23.07
CA LYS A 146 3.04 6.88 23.13
C LYS A 146 4.38 7.36 23.71
N LEU A 147 4.88 6.67 24.74
CA LEU A 147 6.12 7.02 25.43
C LEU A 147 7.38 6.66 24.63
N LEU A 148 7.31 5.63 23.78
CA LEU A 148 8.45 5.11 23.03
C LEU A 148 8.53 5.64 21.60
N ASN A 149 7.39 5.92 20.96
CA ASN A 149 7.31 6.43 19.60
C ASN A 149 6.08 7.36 19.43
N PRO A 150 6.19 8.63 19.85
CA PRO A 150 5.07 9.57 19.83
C PRO A 150 4.55 9.85 18.42
N ILE A 151 5.43 9.81 17.40
CA ILE A 151 5.06 10.01 15.99
C ILE A 151 4.26 8.80 15.46
N GLY A 152 4.70 7.58 15.78
CA GLY A 152 3.96 6.35 15.44
C GLY A 152 2.60 6.27 16.15
N TRP A 153 2.54 6.70 17.41
CA TRP A 153 1.29 6.76 18.17
C TRP A 153 0.30 7.78 17.58
N LEU A 154 0.76 8.98 17.21
CA LEU A 154 -0.07 9.98 16.54
C LEU A 154 -0.58 9.48 15.18
N ARG A 155 0.26 8.78 14.41
CA ARG A 155 -0.17 8.06 13.21
C ARG A 155 -1.33 7.13 13.54
N ASN A 156 -1.16 6.20 14.47
CA ASN A 156 -2.17 5.18 14.79
C ASN A 156 -3.51 5.81 15.20
N ILE A 157 -3.49 6.94 15.93
CA ILE A 157 -4.70 7.72 16.21
C ILE A 157 -5.36 8.20 14.92
N LEU A 158 -4.60 8.82 14.02
CA LEU A 158 -5.15 9.35 12.77
C LEU A 158 -5.67 8.24 11.84
N LEU A 159 -4.98 7.09 11.78
CA LEU A 159 -5.48 5.89 11.09
C LEU A 159 -6.81 5.44 11.73
N SER A 160 -6.93 5.50 13.06
CA SER A 160 -8.17 5.11 13.74
C SER A 160 -9.34 6.06 13.48
N LEU A 161 -9.09 7.33 13.14
CA LEU A 161 -10.14 8.30 12.82
C LEU A 161 -10.81 8.01 11.48
N THR A 162 -10.05 7.57 10.48
CA THR A 162 -10.62 7.11 9.19
C THR A 162 -11.28 5.74 9.33
N CYS A 163 -10.75 4.85 10.17
CA CYS A 163 -11.34 3.54 10.46
C CYS A 163 -12.67 3.57 11.23
N ARG A 164 -13.07 4.72 11.80
CA ARG A 164 -14.28 4.86 12.66
C ARG A 164 -15.37 5.77 12.09
N ALA A 165 -15.17 6.35 10.92
CA ALA A 165 -16.15 7.18 10.21
C ALA A 165 -17.00 6.32 9.26
#